data_AF-A0A517XVE7-F1
#
_entry.id   AF-A0A517XVE7-F1
#
_cell.length_a   1.000
_cell.length_b   1.000
_cell.length_c   1.000
_cell.angle_alpha   90.00
_cell.angle_beta   90.00
_cell.angle_gamma   90.00
#
_symmetry.space_group_name_H-M   'P 1'
#
loop_
_entity.id
_entity.type
_entity.pdbx_description
1 polymer ?
#
loop_
_entity_poly.entity_id
_entity_poly.type
_entity_poly.pdbx_seq_one_letter_code
_entity_poly.pdbx_strand_id
1 'polypeptide(L)'
;MSHRFPIARKLIAFAGRARRNWLTRHRNGFNFAVHMVGIPLAFAGVPLLFLAEWYWGAGAIVLGYFLQWVGHRVEGNDVGELIPLKRLLGLPVVAVAPQYAERPADAT
;
A
#
# COMPACT_ATOMS: atom_id res chain seq x y z
N MET A 1 35.20 17.59 -6.52
CA MET A 1 34.24 17.39 -7.64
C MET A 1 32.93 16.87 -7.07
N SER A 2 31.93 17.73 -6.87
CA SER A 2 30.60 17.27 -6.45
C SER A 2 29.82 16.84 -7.69
N HIS A 3 29.85 15.55 -8.03
CA HIS A 3 28.86 15.01 -8.94
C HIS A 3 27.51 15.00 -8.19
N ARG A 4 26.78 16.12 -8.26
CA ARG A 4 25.37 16.15 -7.89
C ARG A 4 24.68 15.25 -8.90
N PHE A 5 24.25 14.07 -8.49
CA PHE A 5 23.40 13.19 -9.29
C PHE A 5 21.94 13.63 -9.10
N PRO A 6 21.41 14.56 -9.92
CA PRO A 6 20.07 15.13 -9.70
C PRO A 6 18.99 14.04 -9.75
N ILE A 7 19.19 13.00 -10.57
CA ILE A 7 18.29 11.86 -10.71
C ILE A 7 18.26 11.04 -9.41
N ALA A 8 19.44 10.66 -8.88
CA ALA A 8 19.52 9.90 -7.63
C ALA A 8 18.84 10.64 -6.47
N ARG A 9 19.05 11.96 -6.36
CA ARG A 9 18.38 12.78 -5.35
C ARG A 9 16.86 12.79 -5.50
N LYS A 10 16.33 12.85 -6.73
CA LYS A 10 14.90 12.77 -7.00
C LYS A 10 14.33 11.41 -6.63
N LEU A 11 15.03 10.33 -6.95
CA LEU A 11 14.63 8.96 -6.61
C LEU A 11 14.60 8.73 -5.09
N ILE A 12 15.65 9.15 -4.38
CA ILE A 12 15.71 9.06 -2.90
C ILE A 12 14.57 9.87 -2.28
N ALA A 13 14.32 11.09 -2.76
CA ALA A 13 13.24 11.92 -2.25
C ALA A 13 11.86 11.28 -2.52
N PHE A 14 11.67 10.65 -3.68
CA PHE A 14 10.46 9.91 -4.01
C PHE A 14 10.28 8.69 -3.11
N ALA A 15 11.31 7.84 -2.96
CA ALA A 15 11.28 6.68 -2.09
C ALA A 15 11.00 7.07 -0.63
N GLY A 16 11.62 8.15 -0.15
CA GLY A 16 11.36 8.69 1.18
C GLY A 16 9.90 9.13 1.37
N ARG A 17 9.29 9.78 0.37
CA ARG A 17 7.86 10.12 0.39
C ARG A 17 6.98 8.88 0.37
N ALA A 18 7.25 7.93 -0.52
CA ALA A 18 6.49 6.69 -0.63
C ALA A 18 6.52 5.90 0.69
N ARG A 19 7.70 5.76 1.29
CA ARG A 19 7.87 5.11 2.60
C ARG A 19 7.09 5.80 3.71
N ARG A 20 7.15 7.14 3.80
CA ARG A 20 6.38 7.87 4.82
C ARG A 20 4.88 7.68 4.63
N ASN A 21 4.39 7.81 3.41
CA ASN A 21 2.98 7.58 3.09
C ASN A 21 2.55 6.15 3.42
N TRP A 22 3.40 5.16 3.16
CA TRP A 22 3.17 3.78 3.53
C TRP A 22 3.01 3.62 5.04
N LEU A 23 3.98 4.12 5.82
CA LEU A 23 3.99 4.01 7.28
C LEU A 23 2.82 4.75 7.94
N THR A 24 2.35 5.86 7.37
CA THR A 24 1.17 6.57 7.87
C THR A 24 -0.11 5.75 7.75
N ARG A 25 -0.18 4.83 6.78
CA ARG A 25 -1.37 4.02 6.45
C ARG A 25 -1.32 2.58 7.00
N HIS A 26 -0.20 2.19 7.60
CA HIS A 26 0.05 0.85 8.12
C HIS A 26 0.62 0.95 9.54
N ARG A 27 -0.15 1.55 10.45
CA ARG A 27 0.25 1.69 11.86
C ARG A 27 -0.11 0.46 12.68
N ASN A 28 -1.12 -0.30 12.26
CA ASN A 28 -1.48 -1.56 12.91
C ASN A 28 -0.46 -2.65 12.56
N GLY A 29 0.10 -3.31 13.58
CA GLY A 29 1.10 -4.37 13.39
C GLY A 29 0.59 -5.57 12.59
N PHE A 30 -0.68 -5.93 12.72
CA PHE A 30 -1.31 -6.97 11.91
C PHE A 30 -1.38 -6.55 10.43
N ASN A 31 -1.88 -5.34 10.15
CA ASN A 31 -1.95 -4.81 8.79
C ASN A 31 -0.57 -4.77 8.12
N PHE A 32 0.44 -4.30 8.85
CA PHE A 32 1.83 -4.30 8.39
C PHE A 32 2.33 -5.72 8.06
N ALA A 33 2.14 -6.68 8.98
CA ALA A 33 2.62 -8.05 8.81
C ALA A 33 1.98 -8.75 7.62
N VAL A 34 0.65 -8.65 7.46
CA VAL A 34 -0.03 -9.30 6.32
C VAL A 34 0.37 -8.68 4.98
N HIS A 35 0.72 -7.39 4.95
CA HIS A 35 1.25 -6.76 3.74
C HIS A 35 2.66 -7.23 3.37
N MET A 36 3.52 -7.49 4.37
CA MET A 36 4.85 -8.06 4.12
C MET A 36 4.80 -9.45 3.48
N VAL A 37 3.67 -10.16 3.61
CA VAL A 37 3.42 -11.43 2.91
C VAL A 37 2.63 -11.21 1.61
N GLY A 38 1.56 -10.40 1.66
CA GLY A 38 0.63 -10.20 0.56
C GLY A 38 1.24 -9.51 -0.65
N ILE A 39 2.13 -8.53 -0.45
CA ILE A 39 2.79 -7.81 -1.56
C ILE A 39 3.74 -8.74 -2.32
N PRO A 40 4.71 -9.44 -1.69
CA PRO A 40 5.56 -10.39 -2.40
C PRO A 40 4.75 -11.49 -3.10
N LEU A 41 3.70 -12.02 -2.47
CA LEU A 41 2.86 -13.05 -3.05
C LEU A 41 2.14 -12.57 -4.31
N ALA A 42 1.50 -11.40 -4.25
CA ALA A 42 0.83 -10.82 -5.41
C ALA A 42 1.82 -10.51 -6.54
N PHE A 43 3.00 -9.99 -6.20
CA PHE A 43 4.04 -9.68 -7.18
C PHE A 43 4.62 -10.94 -7.84
N ALA A 44 4.84 -12.01 -7.07
CA ALA A 44 5.29 -13.30 -7.58
C ALA A 44 4.24 -14.00 -8.45
N GLY A 45 2.96 -13.70 -8.25
CA GLY A 45 1.89 -14.21 -9.10
C GLY A 45 1.99 -13.77 -10.56
N VAL A 46 2.57 -12.60 -10.84
CA VAL A 46 2.75 -12.09 -12.21
C VAL A 46 3.65 -12.99 -13.07
N PRO A 47 4.90 -13.30 -12.69
CA PRO A 47 5.71 -14.25 -13.45
C PRO A 47 5.12 -15.67 -13.43
N LEU A 48 4.47 -16.09 -12.34
CA LEU A 48 3.83 -17.41 -12.26
C LEU A 48 2.70 -17.60 -13.28
N LEU A 49 2.03 -16.54 -13.75
CA LEU A 49 1.06 -16.63 -14.84
C LEU A 49 1.67 -17.16 -16.15
N PHE A 50 2.98 -16.99 -16.35
CA PHE A 50 3.67 -17.32 -17.59
C PHE A 50 4.67 -18.47 -17.44
N LEU A 51 5.14 -18.73 -16.21
CA LEU A 51 6.19 -19.72 -15.91
C LEU A 51 5.65 -21.00 -15.27
N ALA A 52 4.41 -21.01 -14.83
CA ALA A 52 3.73 -22.16 -14.24
C ALA A 52 2.31 -22.27 -14.81
N GLU A 53 1.56 -23.28 -14.37
CA GLU A 53 0.13 -23.34 -14.67
C GLU A 53 -0.56 -22.06 -14.21
N TRP A 54 -1.33 -21.43 -15.10
CA TRP A 54 -1.86 -20.08 -14.93
C TRP A 54 -2.61 -19.89 -13.60
N TYR A 55 -3.26 -20.94 -13.09
CA TYR A 55 -4.03 -20.87 -11.85
C TYR A 55 -3.15 -20.63 -10.61
N TRP A 56 -1.86 -21.00 -10.63
CA TRP A 56 -0.92 -20.65 -9.56
C TRP A 56 -0.63 -19.15 -9.55
N GLY A 57 -0.41 -18.56 -10.73
CA GLY A 57 -0.23 -17.12 -10.86
C GLY A 57 -1.48 -16.34 -10.45
N ALA A 58 -2.65 -16.75 -10.97
CA ALA A 58 -3.93 -16.14 -10.62
C ALA A 58 -4.22 -16.30 -9.11
N GLY A 59 -4.01 -17.49 -8.55
CA GLY A 59 -4.19 -17.77 -7.12
C GLY A 59 -3.29 -16.91 -6.24
N ALA A 60 -2.02 -16.76 -6.59
CA ALA A 60 -1.07 -15.90 -5.87
C ALA A 60 -1.47 -14.42 -5.91
N ILE A 61 -1.92 -13.91 -7.06
CA ILE A 61 -2.42 -12.53 -7.19
C ILE A 61 -3.66 -12.32 -6.31
N VAL A 62 -4.65 -13.21 -6.43
CA VAL A 62 -5.92 -13.10 -5.69
C VAL A 62 -5.68 -13.21 -4.19
N LEU A 63 -4.94 -14.22 -3.74
CA LEU A 63 -4.65 -14.42 -2.31
C LEU A 63 -3.77 -13.30 -1.76
N GLY A 64 -2.73 -12.88 -2.50
CA GLY A 64 -1.86 -11.79 -2.09
C GLY A 64 -2.61 -10.46 -1.95
N TYR A 65 -3.52 -10.15 -2.87
CA TYR A 65 -4.38 -8.97 -2.78
C TYR A 65 -5.41 -9.10 -1.64
N PHE A 66 -6.00 -10.29 -1.45
CA PHE A 66 -6.94 -10.55 -0.37
C PHE A 66 -6.32 -10.30 1.01
N LEU A 67 -5.08 -10.75 1.24
CA LEU A 67 -4.36 -10.49 2.49
C LEU A 67 -4.15 -8.98 2.75
N GLN A 68 -3.79 -8.23 1.71
CA GLN A 68 -3.65 -6.78 1.78
C GLN A 68 -4.99 -6.10 2.13
N TRP A 69 -6.06 -6.51 1.47
CA TRP A 69 -7.41 -6.03 1.76
C TRP A 69 -7.84 -6.33 3.20
N VAL A 70 -7.60 -7.54 3.71
CA VAL A 70 -7.87 -7.91 5.12
C VAL A 70 -7.09 -7.00 6.07
N GLY A 71 -5.82 -6.75 5.81
CA GLY A 71 -4.99 -5.83 6.60
C GLY A 71 -5.60 -4.43 6.66
N HIS A 72 -5.95 -3.86 5.51
CA HIS A 72 -6.59 -2.55 5.40
C HIS A 72 -7.96 -2.49 6.09
N ARG A 73 -8.73 -3.58 6.04
CA ARG A 73 -10.00 -3.69 6.75
C ARG A 73 -9.82 -3.66 8.27
N VAL A 74 -8.77 -4.28 8.80
CA VAL A 74 -8.42 -4.23 10.23
C VAL A 74 -7.85 -2.86 10.62
N GLU A 75 -7.04 -2.24 9.76
CA GLU A 75 -6.54 -0.88 9.97
C GLU A 75 -7.68 0.16 9.97
N GLY A 76 -8.72 -0.05 9.15
CA GLY A 76 -9.85 0.88 9.00
C GLY A 76 -9.63 1.93 7.93
N ASN A 77 -8.83 1.63 6.89
CA ASN A 77 -8.61 2.51 5.74
C ASN A 77 -8.79 1.76 4.41
N ASP A 78 -8.89 2.53 3.33
CA ASP A 78 -9.03 2.01 1.99
C ASP A 78 -7.69 1.50 1.43
N VAL A 79 -7.76 0.45 0.62
CA VAL A 79 -6.62 -0.07 -0.15
C VAL A 79 -6.14 0.99 -1.14
N GLY A 80 -4.83 1.10 -1.33
CA GLY A 80 -4.18 2.17 -2.12
C GLY A 80 -4.73 2.33 -3.54
N GLU A 81 -4.97 1.23 -4.25
CA GLU A 81 -5.46 1.18 -5.61
C GLU A 81 -6.94 1.61 -5.71
N LEU A 82 -7.71 1.39 -4.64
CA LEU A 82 -9.13 1.76 -4.59
C LEU A 82 -9.34 3.24 -4.30
N ILE A 83 -8.39 3.92 -3.66
CA ILE A 83 -8.47 5.36 -3.37
C ILE A 83 -8.63 6.21 -4.65
N PRO A 84 -7.73 6.14 -5.65
CA PRO A 84 -7.89 6.93 -6.86
C PRO A 84 -9.15 6.56 -7.63
N LEU A 85 -9.54 5.27 -7.64
CA LEU A 85 -10.78 4.81 -8.25
C LEU A 85 -12.01 5.43 -7.56
N LYS A 86 -12.07 5.41 -6.24
CA LYS A 86 -13.14 6.04 -5.46
C LYS A 86 -13.21 7.54 -5.71
N ARG A 87 -12.06 8.24 -5.74
CA ARG A 87 -12.00 9.67 -6.07
C ARG A 87 -12.54 9.96 -7.46
N LEU A 88 -12.19 9.15 -8.45
CA LEU A 88 -12.69 9.26 -9.81
C LEU A 88 -14.22 9.10 -9.86
N LEU A 89 -14.77 8.23 -9.02
CA LEU A 89 -16.21 7.96 -8.93
C LEU A 89 -16.96 8.87 -7.96
N GLY A 90 -16.30 9.85 -7.33
CA GLY A 90 -16.91 10.73 -6.32
C GLY A 90 -17.34 10.00 -5.02
N LEU A 91 -16.79 8.82 -4.75
CA LEU A 91 -17.12 8.01 -3.58
C LEU A 91 -16.34 8.45 -2.32
N PRO A 92 -16.88 8.21 -1.11
CA PRO A 92 -16.16 8.45 0.14
C PRO A 92 -14.84 7.67 0.22
N VAL A 93 -13.79 8.36 0.65
CA VAL A 93 -12.42 7.82 0.75
C VAL A 93 -11.91 7.92 2.19
N VAL A 94 -11.37 6.82 2.69
CA VAL A 94 -10.65 6.76 3.97
C VAL A 94 -9.19 6.44 3.69
N ALA A 95 -8.35 7.46 3.50
CA ALA A 95 -6.94 7.24 3.17
C ALA A 95 -6.09 6.82 4.38
N VAL A 96 -6.38 7.41 5.54
CA VAL A 96 -5.76 7.11 6.84
C VAL A 96 -6.91 6.78 7.79
N ALA A 97 -6.74 5.78 8.65
CA ALA A 97 -7.82 5.36 9.53
C ALA A 97 -8.17 6.47 10.54
N PRO A 98 -9.46 6.68 10.88
CA PRO A 98 -9.89 7.81 11.70
C PRO A 98 -9.21 7.91 13.06
N GLN A 99 -8.89 6.78 13.70
CA GLN A 99 -8.19 6.73 14.98
C GLN A 99 -6.74 7.22 14.92
N TYR A 100 -6.17 7.34 13.72
CA TYR A 100 -4.83 7.88 13.48
C TYR A 100 -4.85 9.28 12.85
N ALA A 101 -6.04 9.82 12.56
CA ALA A 101 -6.17 11.21 12.18
C ALA A 101 -5.76 12.09 13.37
N GLU A 102 -4.93 13.09 13.13
CA GLU A 102 -4.57 14.06 14.17
C GLU A 102 -5.86 14.74 14.66
N ARG A 103 -6.04 14.78 15.98
CA ARG A 103 -7.10 15.59 16.60
C ARG A 103 -6.79 17.06 16.32
N PRO A 104 -7.76 17.90 15.92
CA PRO A 104 -7.54 19.34 15.80
C PRO A 104 -6.92 19.86 17.10
N ALA A 105 -5.88 20.70 16.98
CA ALA A 105 -5.07 21.21 18.09
C ALA A 105 -5.85 22.09 19.09
N ASP A 106 -7.13 22.32 18.81
CA ASP A 106 -8.03 23.32 19.37
C ASP A 106 -9.18 22.69 20.20
N ALA A 107 -9.07 21.41 20.58
CA ALA A 107 -10.08 20.68 21.36
C ALA A 107 -9.76 20.54 22.87
N THR A 108 -9.09 21.50 23.49
CA THR A 108 -8.83 21.56 24.94
C THR A 108 -9.26 22.87 25.56
#